data_AF-A0A841JLH9-F1
#
_entry.id   AF-A0A841JLH9-F1
#
_cell.length_a   1.000
_cell.length_b   1.000
_cell.length_c   1.000
_cell.angle_alpha   90.00
_cell.angle_beta   90.00
_cell.angle_gamma   90.00
#
_symmetry.space_group_name_H-M   'P 1'
#
loop_
_entity.id
_entity.type
_entity.pdbx_description
1 polymer ?
#
loop_
_entity_poly.entity_id
_entity_poly.type
_entity_poly.pdbx_seq_one_letter_code
_entity_poly.pdbx_strand_id
1 'polypeptide(L)'
;MKTNFYIIICLFLITITGCKKNTITQLSQPATGAQLRYAQAIPGLPAVDEYVNGTKISPQQNVGLTDNLKPTSVITGIAYPSAFNTAVQFGGLYPGGTSVNYALVATGNATIKIATSTPVPALVSAQTAAPNTTIASVTQSLAERGTYSLFTIGYPDKPATIFVEDKFPTTDMSKIYVRFGNFIPNSPPLDVTGVYTLIGAPAATTLTPFTSIAAGKLTDFLPIDANTIGTTGYTFQLYLAGTSTKVGAVTKAINMAPGRYYTIMANGLYADYVVGTTGITLKATARPTKPTDPNSLLPEIYYNPPGISYFTTK
;
A
#
# COMPACT_ATOMS: atom_id res chain seq x y z
N MET A 1 11.59 70.10 19.35
CA MET A 1 10.74 68.98 18.90
C MET A 1 11.06 68.46 17.48
N LYS A 2 11.68 69.24 16.58
CA LYS A 2 11.95 68.78 15.20
C LYS A 2 13.19 67.86 15.05
N THR A 3 14.15 67.91 15.96
CA THR A 3 15.40 67.12 15.87
C THR A 3 15.21 65.64 16.25
N ASN A 4 14.30 65.34 17.17
CA ASN A 4 14.01 63.94 17.59
C ASN A 4 13.18 63.17 16.55
N PHE A 5 12.48 63.87 15.65
CA PHE A 5 11.67 63.25 14.60
C PHE A 5 12.53 62.66 13.48
N TYR A 6 13.64 63.32 13.13
CA TYR A 6 14.55 62.83 12.09
C TYR A 6 15.38 61.62 12.54
N ILE A 7 15.73 61.53 13.83
CA ILE A 7 16.47 60.38 14.37
C ILE A 7 15.58 59.13 14.38
N ILE A 8 14.30 59.26 14.72
CA ILE A 8 13.34 58.14 14.72
C ILE A 8 13.03 57.67 13.28
N ILE A 9 12.93 58.58 12.31
CA ILE A 9 12.72 58.23 10.90
C ILE A 9 13.96 57.54 10.30
N CYS A 10 15.17 58.01 10.61
CA CYS A 10 16.40 57.34 10.17
C CYS A 10 16.58 55.95 10.80
N LEU A 11 16.15 55.74 12.05
CA LEU A 11 16.20 54.41 12.68
C LEU A 11 15.17 53.43 12.08
N PHE A 12 14.02 53.94 11.63
CA PHE A 12 12.97 53.12 10.98
C PHE A 12 13.30 52.78 9.51
N LEU A 13 14.15 53.56 8.84
CA LEU A 13 14.62 53.28 7.48
C LEU A 13 15.73 52.20 7.42
N ILE A 14 16.44 51.95 8.52
CA ILE A 14 17.49 50.92 8.60
C ILE A 14 16.91 49.52 8.89
N THR A 15 15.68 49.41 9.40
CA THR A 15 15.04 48.12 9.68
C THR A 15 14.37 47.49 8.45
N ILE A 16 14.24 48.21 7.33
CA ILE A 16 13.57 47.73 6.10
C ILE A 16 14.55 47.14 5.08
N THR A 17 15.86 47.30 5.27
CA THR A 17 16.91 46.77 4.37
C THR A 17 17.53 45.45 4.85
N GLY A 18 16.99 44.85 5.92
CA GLY A 18 17.49 43.63 6.54
C GLY A 18 16.91 42.30 6.02
N CYS A 19 16.03 42.31 5.01
CA CYS A 19 15.64 41.07 4.34
C CYS A 19 16.77 40.64 3.40
N LYS A 20 17.80 39.97 3.92
CA LYS A 20 18.56 39.05 3.08
C LYS A 20 17.53 38.11 2.47
N LYS A 21 17.32 38.22 1.15
CA LYS A 21 16.73 37.13 0.38
C LYS A 21 17.66 35.95 0.60
N ASN A 22 17.36 35.13 1.60
CA ASN A 22 17.78 33.75 1.58
C ASN A 22 17.07 33.19 0.36
N THR A 23 17.74 33.27 -0.79
CA THR A 23 17.45 32.40 -1.91
C THR A 23 17.54 31.02 -1.31
N ILE A 24 16.40 30.43 -0.98
CA ILE A 24 16.34 28.98 -0.86
C ILE A 24 16.83 28.54 -2.23
N THR A 25 18.06 28.03 -2.28
CA THR A 25 18.53 27.30 -3.45
C THR A 25 17.63 26.09 -3.54
N GLN A 26 16.48 26.28 -4.19
CA GLN A 26 15.72 25.17 -4.72
C GLN A 26 16.74 24.44 -5.58
N LEU A 27 17.02 23.18 -5.24
CA LEU A 27 17.87 22.33 -6.07
C LEU A 27 17.20 22.29 -7.45
N SER A 28 17.70 23.11 -8.38
CA SER A 28 17.08 23.43 -9.67
C SER A 28 17.27 22.34 -10.73
N GLN A 29 17.21 21.08 -10.32
CA GLN A 29 17.00 19.97 -11.22
C GLN A 29 15.94 19.11 -10.53
N PRO A 30 14.73 18.94 -11.12
CA PRO A 30 13.84 17.87 -10.68
C PRO A 30 14.66 16.60 -10.65
N ALA A 31 14.62 15.84 -9.55
CA ALA A 31 15.32 14.57 -9.50
C ALA A 31 14.84 13.72 -10.69
N THR A 32 15.77 13.41 -11.59
CA THR A 32 15.51 12.66 -12.83
C THR A 32 15.65 11.17 -12.54
N GLY A 33 14.82 10.36 -13.18
CA GLY A 33 14.78 8.93 -12.90
C GLY A 33 13.48 8.27 -13.32
N ALA A 34 13.41 6.97 -13.12
CA ALA A 34 12.17 6.22 -13.11
C ALA A 34 11.52 6.33 -11.72
N GLN A 35 10.21 6.19 -11.67
CA GLN A 35 9.40 6.23 -10.45
C GLN A 35 8.96 4.82 -10.10
N LEU A 36 9.37 4.29 -8.95
CA LEU A 36 9.07 2.94 -8.51
C LEU A 36 8.28 2.95 -7.19
N ARG A 37 7.18 2.18 -7.14
CA ARG A 37 6.45 1.89 -5.91
C ARG A 37 6.47 0.40 -5.66
N TYR A 38 6.60 0.03 -4.41
CA TYR A 38 6.49 -1.35 -3.96
C TYR A 38 5.29 -1.55 -3.03
N ALA A 39 4.65 -2.70 -3.15
CA ALA A 39 3.54 -3.15 -2.31
C ALA A 39 3.77 -4.60 -1.83
N GLN A 40 3.82 -4.79 -0.51
CA GLN A 40 3.94 -6.09 0.14
C GLN A 40 2.56 -6.70 0.43
N ALA A 41 2.10 -7.63 -0.42
CA ALA A 41 0.78 -8.26 -0.30
C ALA A 41 0.82 -9.77 0.02
N ILE A 42 1.95 -10.31 0.48
CA ILE A 42 2.07 -11.70 0.94
C ILE A 42 1.64 -11.81 2.41
N PRO A 43 0.48 -12.42 2.73
CA PRO A 43 0.14 -12.74 4.11
C PRO A 43 1.16 -13.75 4.67
N GLY A 44 1.55 -13.61 5.93
CA GLY A 44 2.49 -14.52 6.57
C GLY A 44 3.95 -14.13 6.43
N LEU A 45 4.31 -13.29 5.46
CA LEU A 45 5.71 -13.01 5.18
C LEU A 45 6.27 -12.00 6.18
N PRO A 46 7.50 -12.19 6.71
CA PRO A 46 8.12 -11.19 7.57
C PRO A 46 8.28 -9.87 6.79
N ALA A 47 8.41 -8.77 7.52
CA ALA A 47 8.68 -7.48 6.90
C ALA A 47 9.88 -7.56 5.96
N VAL A 48 9.84 -6.82 4.84
CA VAL A 48 10.82 -6.92 3.76
C VAL A 48 11.52 -5.61 3.48
N ASP A 49 12.72 -5.70 2.91
CA ASP A 49 13.47 -4.59 2.37
C ASP A 49 13.52 -4.66 0.85
N GLU A 50 13.41 -3.50 0.22
CA GLU A 50 13.54 -3.32 -1.22
C GLU A 50 14.92 -2.78 -1.56
N TYR A 51 15.53 -3.39 -2.57
CA TYR A 51 16.83 -3.02 -3.11
C TYR A 51 16.73 -2.79 -4.61
N VAL A 52 17.42 -1.76 -5.11
CA VAL A 52 17.60 -1.52 -6.53
C VAL A 52 19.10 -1.50 -6.82
N ASN A 53 19.54 -2.34 -7.76
CA ASN A 53 20.95 -2.53 -8.12
C ASN A 53 21.85 -2.80 -6.91
N GLY A 54 21.35 -3.57 -5.95
CA GLY A 54 22.06 -3.93 -4.72
C GLY A 54 21.98 -2.90 -3.59
N THR A 55 21.50 -1.69 -3.86
CA THR A 55 21.33 -0.63 -2.85
C THR A 55 19.94 -0.70 -2.24
N LYS A 56 19.85 -0.76 -0.90
CA LYS A 56 18.57 -0.69 -0.19
C LYS A 56 17.95 0.69 -0.37
N ILE A 57 16.68 0.74 -0.76
CA ILE A 57 15.93 1.99 -0.91
C ILE A 57 14.77 2.12 0.10
N SER A 58 14.23 1.00 0.60
CA SER A 58 13.13 1.00 1.56
C SER A 58 13.55 1.57 2.94
N PRO A 59 12.64 2.23 3.67
CA PRO A 59 12.87 2.71 5.01
C PRO A 59 12.88 1.55 5.99
N GLN A 60 13.33 1.84 7.21
CA GLN A 60 13.03 1.03 8.38
C GLN A 60 11.94 1.72 9.20
N GLN A 61 11.09 0.92 9.85
CA GLN A 61 10.00 1.36 10.69
C GLN A 61 10.07 0.66 12.05
N ASN A 62 9.65 1.37 13.10
CA ASN A 62 9.51 0.80 14.44
C ASN A 62 8.10 0.21 14.58
N VAL A 63 8.01 -1.09 14.84
CA VAL A 63 6.77 -1.84 14.93
C VAL A 63 6.63 -2.36 16.35
N GLY A 64 5.53 -2.01 17.03
CA GLY A 64 5.19 -2.57 18.34
C GLY A 64 4.80 -4.03 18.24
N LEU A 65 5.27 -4.85 19.17
CA LEU A 65 4.95 -6.27 19.25
C LEU A 65 3.97 -6.52 20.40
N THR A 66 3.08 -7.48 20.19
CA THR A 66 2.13 -7.97 21.22
C THR A 66 2.58 -9.30 21.80
N ASP A 67 3.79 -9.75 21.46
CA ASP A 67 4.37 -10.99 21.98
C ASP A 67 4.87 -10.74 23.41
N ASN A 68 4.28 -11.48 24.36
CA ASN A 68 4.63 -11.38 25.78
C ASN A 68 6.02 -11.98 26.09
N LEU A 69 6.68 -12.62 25.13
CA LEU A 69 7.90 -13.38 25.37
C LEU A 69 9.22 -12.66 25.06
N LYS A 70 9.30 -11.61 24.18
CA LYS A 70 10.46 -10.66 23.98
C LYS A 70 10.03 -9.39 23.17
N PRO A 71 10.97 -8.52 22.69
CA PRO A 71 10.94 -7.06 22.86
C PRO A 71 9.59 -6.38 22.52
N THR A 72 9.23 -5.30 23.22
CA THR A 72 7.96 -4.57 22.99
C THR A 72 7.89 -3.89 21.63
N SER A 73 9.02 -3.71 20.94
CA SER A 73 9.07 -3.22 19.56
C SER A 73 10.32 -3.70 18.83
N VAL A 74 10.28 -3.65 17.50
CA VAL A 74 11.41 -3.94 16.60
C VAL A 74 11.50 -2.91 15.48
N ILE A 75 12.73 -2.64 15.04
CA ILE A 75 13.01 -1.90 13.81
C ILE A 75 13.07 -2.91 12.67
N THR A 76 12.25 -2.73 11.65
CA THR A 76 12.15 -3.66 10.51
C THR A 76 11.74 -2.94 9.22
N GLY A 77 11.70 -3.66 8.09
CA GLY A 77 11.30 -3.14 6.78
C GLY A 77 9.79 -3.00 6.61
N ILE A 78 9.32 -3.13 5.37
CA ILE A 78 7.92 -2.99 4.96
C ILE A 78 7.13 -4.25 5.34
N ALA A 79 6.18 -4.11 6.26
CA ALA A 79 5.35 -5.21 6.74
C ALA A 79 4.06 -5.36 5.94
N TYR A 80 3.53 -6.58 5.90
CA TYR A 80 2.14 -6.82 5.49
C TYR A 80 1.18 -6.16 6.51
N PRO A 81 0.15 -5.42 6.07
CA PRO A 81 -0.72 -4.69 7.00
C PRO A 81 -1.58 -5.65 7.85
N SER A 82 -1.72 -5.31 9.14
CA SER A 82 -2.40 -6.16 10.13
C SER A 82 -3.93 -6.03 10.14
N ALA A 83 -4.52 -5.06 9.44
CA ALA A 83 -5.96 -4.81 9.43
C ALA A 83 -6.51 -4.54 8.02
N PHE A 84 -7.50 -5.34 7.61
CA PHE A 84 -8.26 -5.19 6.35
C PHE A 84 -9.72 -4.80 6.58
N ASN A 85 -10.21 -4.85 7.82
CA ASN A 85 -11.64 -4.86 8.12
C ASN A 85 -12.25 -3.49 8.48
N THR A 86 -11.49 -2.39 8.43
CA THR A 86 -12.02 -1.06 8.80
C THR A 86 -11.43 0.09 7.98
N ALA A 87 -11.79 0.24 6.70
CA ALA A 87 -11.42 1.43 5.90
C ALA A 87 -9.93 1.80 5.89
N VAL A 88 -9.01 0.84 5.99
CA VAL A 88 -7.60 1.19 6.15
C VAL A 88 -6.95 1.22 4.78
N GLN A 89 -6.39 2.37 4.45
CA GLN A 89 -5.46 2.49 3.33
C GLN A 89 -4.36 1.44 3.47
N PHE A 90 -3.91 0.88 2.35
CA PHE A 90 -2.95 -0.20 2.38
C PHE A 90 -1.61 0.27 2.94
N GLY A 91 -1.20 -0.27 4.09
CA GLY A 91 0.00 0.17 4.81
C GLY A 91 1.31 -0.50 4.35
N GLY A 92 1.23 -1.60 3.58
CA GLY A 92 2.39 -2.33 3.08
C GLY A 92 3.04 -1.68 1.84
N LEU A 93 3.21 -0.36 1.84
CA LEU A 93 3.68 0.42 0.68
C LEU A 93 5.03 1.08 0.90
N TYR A 94 5.79 1.22 -0.18
CA TYR A 94 6.94 2.12 -0.24
C TYR A 94 7.06 2.84 -1.60
N PRO A 95 7.40 4.15 -1.61
CA PRO A 95 7.46 5.07 -0.48
C PRO A 95 6.17 5.14 0.33
N GLY A 96 6.33 5.16 1.65
CA GLY A 96 5.25 4.90 2.60
C GLY A 96 4.26 6.06 2.78
N GLY A 97 3.22 5.76 3.58
CA GLY A 97 2.13 6.67 3.91
C GLY A 97 1.01 6.65 2.88
N THR A 98 -0.11 7.26 3.23
CA THR A 98 -1.37 7.40 2.48
C THR A 98 -1.26 8.14 1.13
N SER A 99 -0.14 8.00 0.43
CA SER A 99 0.43 9.01 -0.45
C SER A 99 0.63 8.47 -1.86
N VAL A 100 0.46 9.35 -2.84
CA VAL A 100 0.70 9.13 -4.29
C VAL A 100 2.19 9.01 -4.66
N ASN A 101 3.05 8.62 -3.71
CA ASN A 101 4.49 8.73 -3.83
C ASN A 101 5.10 7.52 -4.53
N TYR A 102 6.21 7.78 -5.22
CA TYR A 102 7.09 6.81 -5.87
C TYR A 102 8.53 7.16 -5.51
N ALA A 103 9.36 6.14 -5.35
CA ALA A 103 10.79 6.31 -5.16
C ALA A 103 11.41 6.66 -6.52
N LEU A 104 12.31 7.64 -6.54
CA LEU A 104 13.09 7.91 -7.74
C LEU A 104 14.30 6.98 -7.77
N VAL A 105 14.43 6.25 -8.88
CA VAL A 105 15.50 5.29 -9.12
C VAL A 105 16.15 5.56 -10.48
N ALA A 106 17.38 5.09 -10.66
CA ALA A 106 18.08 5.24 -11.93
C ALA A 106 17.32 4.55 -13.08
N THR A 107 17.39 5.13 -14.28
CA THR A 107 16.82 4.58 -15.51
C THR A 107 17.72 3.50 -16.10
N GLY A 108 17.20 2.78 -17.11
CA GLY A 108 17.86 1.66 -17.75
C GLY A 108 17.55 0.32 -17.08
N ASN A 109 18.40 -0.67 -17.29
CA ASN A 109 18.18 -2.00 -16.72
C ASN A 109 18.47 -1.98 -15.22
N ALA A 110 17.43 -2.14 -14.42
CA ALA A 110 17.49 -2.17 -12.97
C ALA A 110 17.16 -3.57 -12.45
N THR A 111 17.97 -4.08 -11.53
CA THR A 111 17.64 -5.28 -10.75
C THR A 111 16.96 -4.85 -9.47
N ILE A 112 15.68 -5.19 -9.34
CA ILE A 112 14.84 -4.91 -8.17
C ILE A 112 14.75 -6.20 -7.36
N LYS A 113 15.23 -6.16 -6.12
CA LYS A 113 15.26 -7.31 -5.20
C LYS A 113 14.46 -7.00 -3.95
N ILE A 114 13.59 -7.94 -3.58
CA ILE A 114 12.87 -7.95 -2.31
C ILE A 114 13.46 -9.05 -1.44
N ALA A 115 13.88 -8.72 -0.22
CA ALA A 115 14.39 -9.68 0.74
C ALA A 115 13.74 -9.47 2.12
N THR A 116 13.62 -10.53 2.91
CA THR A 116 13.16 -10.38 4.30
C THR A 116 14.11 -9.49 5.09
N SER A 117 13.55 -8.54 5.83
CA SER A 117 14.30 -7.61 6.65
C SER A 117 14.85 -8.31 7.88
N THR A 118 15.97 -7.80 8.40
CA THR A 118 16.54 -8.26 9.66
C THR A 118 15.99 -7.42 10.80
N PRO A 119 15.09 -7.94 11.66
CA PRO A 119 14.53 -7.17 12.76
C PRO A 119 15.58 -6.87 13.83
N VAL A 120 15.53 -5.68 14.40
CA VAL A 120 16.40 -5.25 15.51
C VAL A 120 15.55 -4.72 16.67
N PRO A 121 15.57 -5.33 17.87
CA PRO A 121 16.28 -6.57 18.22
C PRO A 121 15.76 -7.80 17.45
N ALA A 122 16.54 -8.88 17.43
CA ALA A 122 16.12 -10.12 16.80
C ALA A 122 14.86 -10.69 17.44
N LEU A 123 13.91 -11.13 16.61
CA LEU A 123 12.72 -11.85 17.06
C LEU A 123 13.10 -13.23 17.58
N VAL A 124 12.37 -13.68 18.61
CA VAL A 124 12.54 -15.02 19.18
C VAL A 124 11.47 -15.98 18.71
N SER A 125 10.30 -15.46 18.34
CA SER A 125 9.26 -16.24 17.69
C SER A 125 9.72 -16.74 16.33
N ALA A 126 9.34 -17.99 16.01
CA ALA A 126 9.59 -18.58 14.70
C ALA A 126 8.99 -17.71 13.59
N GLN A 127 9.73 -17.56 12.49
CA GLN A 127 9.32 -16.79 11.32
C GLN A 127 9.12 -17.73 10.14
N THR A 128 8.23 -17.35 9.21
CA THR A 128 7.95 -18.12 7.98
C THR A 128 9.10 -18.09 6.97
N ALA A 129 10.07 -17.18 7.16
CA ALA A 129 11.30 -17.11 6.40
C ALA A 129 12.42 -16.53 7.27
N ALA A 130 13.66 -16.96 7.04
CA ALA A 130 14.83 -16.42 7.72
C ALA A 130 15.12 -14.98 7.25
N PRO A 131 15.77 -14.12 8.06
CA PRO A 131 16.23 -12.80 7.62
C PRO A 131 17.13 -12.86 6.37
N ASN A 132 17.08 -11.83 5.53
CA ASN A 132 17.80 -11.69 4.26
C ASN A 132 17.50 -12.77 3.21
N THR A 133 16.44 -13.56 3.39
CA THR A 133 15.94 -14.48 2.37
C THR A 133 15.43 -13.67 1.19
N THR A 134 15.89 -13.99 -0.02
CA THR A 134 15.38 -13.34 -1.24
C THR A 134 13.99 -13.87 -1.55
N ILE A 135 13.01 -12.97 -1.58
CA ILE A 135 11.61 -13.26 -1.88
C ILE A 135 11.32 -13.06 -3.36
N ALA A 136 11.93 -12.03 -3.94
CA ALA A 136 11.83 -11.76 -5.37
C ALA A 136 13.09 -11.08 -5.89
N SER A 137 13.43 -11.34 -7.15
CA SER A 137 14.45 -10.60 -7.89
C SER A 137 14.01 -10.52 -9.33
N VAL A 138 13.77 -9.30 -9.82
CA VAL A 138 13.37 -9.04 -11.21
C VAL A 138 14.32 -8.03 -11.83
N THR A 139 14.70 -8.25 -13.09
CA THR A 139 15.44 -7.26 -13.87
C THR A 139 14.51 -6.64 -14.89
N GLN A 140 14.36 -5.31 -14.84
CA GLN A 140 13.41 -4.57 -15.66
C GLN A 140 14.10 -3.37 -16.31
N SER A 141 13.67 -3.01 -17.51
CA SER A 141 14.11 -1.79 -18.17
C SER A 141 13.22 -0.63 -17.76
N LEU A 142 13.79 0.35 -17.06
CA LEU A 142 13.07 1.49 -16.52
C LEU A 142 13.31 2.73 -17.38
N ALA A 143 12.25 3.28 -17.96
CA ALA A 143 12.32 4.49 -18.76
C ALA A 143 12.40 5.75 -17.89
N GLU A 144 13.01 6.80 -18.43
CA GLU A 144 13.00 8.12 -17.79
C GLU A 144 11.56 8.61 -17.62
N ARG A 145 11.23 9.04 -16.40
CA ARG A 145 9.87 9.47 -15.98
C ARG A 145 8.79 8.39 -16.12
N GLY A 146 9.17 7.14 -16.42
CA GLY A 146 8.27 6.00 -16.35
C GLY A 146 7.85 5.74 -14.91
N THR A 147 6.58 5.40 -14.69
CA THR A 147 6.03 5.12 -13.37
C THR A 147 5.69 3.62 -13.28
N TYR A 148 6.17 2.96 -12.23
CA TYR A 148 6.09 1.51 -12.10
C TYR A 148 5.63 1.10 -10.70
N SER A 149 4.84 0.05 -10.63
CA SER A 149 4.46 -0.62 -9.38
C SER A 149 4.93 -2.07 -9.38
N LEU A 150 5.59 -2.49 -8.30
CA LEU A 150 5.95 -3.86 -7.99
C LEU A 150 5.10 -4.35 -6.82
N PHE A 151 4.42 -5.48 -7.01
CA PHE A 151 3.68 -6.17 -5.96
C PHE A 151 4.35 -7.52 -5.69
N THR A 152 4.51 -7.88 -4.43
CA THR A 152 4.75 -9.27 -4.02
C THR A 152 3.44 -9.89 -3.54
N ILE A 153 3.13 -11.07 -4.05
CA ILE A 153 1.87 -11.79 -3.83
C ILE A 153 2.15 -13.29 -3.60
N GLY A 154 1.14 -14.05 -3.18
CA GLY A 154 1.27 -15.48 -2.94
C GLY A 154 1.50 -15.81 -1.47
N TYR A 155 2.32 -16.82 -1.19
CA TYR A 155 2.63 -17.27 0.18
C TYR A 155 4.10 -17.09 0.51
N PRO A 156 4.51 -17.12 1.80
CA PRO A 156 5.91 -16.93 2.17
C PRO A 156 6.87 -17.93 1.53
N ASP A 157 6.43 -19.17 1.32
CA ASP A 157 7.19 -20.27 0.69
C ASP A 157 6.92 -20.42 -0.82
N LYS A 158 5.96 -19.66 -1.36
CA LYS A 158 5.59 -19.63 -2.79
C LYS A 158 5.33 -18.18 -3.22
N PRO A 159 6.34 -17.31 -3.16
CA PRO A 159 6.17 -15.92 -3.55
C PRO A 159 6.04 -15.79 -5.07
N ALA A 160 5.28 -14.80 -5.51
CA ALA A 160 5.21 -14.36 -6.90
C ALA A 160 5.24 -12.83 -6.94
N THR A 161 5.48 -12.27 -8.12
CA THR A 161 5.49 -10.83 -8.32
C THR A 161 4.63 -10.38 -9.49
N ILE A 162 4.12 -9.16 -9.37
CA ILE A 162 3.53 -8.41 -10.48
C ILE A 162 4.33 -7.13 -10.62
N PHE A 163 4.98 -6.95 -11.76
CA PHE A 163 5.63 -5.69 -12.12
C PHE A 163 4.86 -5.07 -13.28
N VAL A 164 4.43 -3.81 -13.12
CA VAL A 164 3.60 -3.12 -14.10
C VAL A 164 4.05 -1.67 -14.26
N GLU A 165 3.97 -1.16 -15.49
CA GLU A 165 4.02 0.28 -15.76
C GLU A 165 2.65 0.89 -15.47
N ASP A 166 2.60 1.86 -14.56
CA ASP A 166 1.40 2.61 -14.23
C ASP A 166 1.13 3.68 -15.30
N LYS A 167 0.28 3.33 -16.27
CA LYS A 167 -0.15 4.24 -17.33
C LYS A 167 -1.30 5.13 -16.85
N PHE A 168 -1.09 6.44 -16.90
CA PHE A 168 -2.08 7.44 -16.50
C PHE A 168 -2.59 8.18 -17.75
N PRO A 169 -3.77 7.86 -18.28
CA PRO A 169 -4.39 8.66 -19.32
C PRO A 169 -4.59 10.13 -18.89
N THR A 170 -4.94 10.98 -19.84
CA THR A 170 -5.30 12.37 -19.55
C THR A 170 -6.40 12.42 -18.50
N THR A 171 -6.19 13.20 -17.44
CA THR A 171 -7.11 13.31 -16.32
C THR A 171 -8.43 13.96 -16.74
N ASP A 172 -9.53 13.24 -16.51
CA ASP A 172 -10.90 13.75 -16.60
C ASP A 172 -11.48 13.96 -15.20
N MET A 173 -11.86 15.20 -14.89
CA MET A 173 -12.42 15.57 -13.57
C MET A 173 -13.86 15.07 -13.36
N SER A 174 -14.49 14.47 -14.37
CA SER A 174 -15.77 13.76 -14.25
C SER A 174 -15.58 12.27 -13.94
N LYS A 175 -14.35 11.77 -13.88
CA LYS A 175 -14.03 10.35 -13.67
C LYS A 175 -13.15 10.12 -12.45
N ILE A 176 -13.24 8.93 -11.88
CA ILE A 176 -12.17 8.34 -11.09
C ILE A 176 -11.65 7.12 -11.84
N TYR A 177 -10.38 6.80 -11.64
CA TYR A 177 -9.74 5.69 -12.34
C TYR A 177 -9.42 4.61 -11.32
N VAL A 178 -10.04 3.44 -11.46
CA VAL A 178 -9.84 2.32 -10.55
C VAL A 178 -9.18 1.18 -11.27
N ARG A 179 -8.27 0.47 -10.62
CA ARG A 179 -7.84 -0.87 -11.04
C ARG A 179 -8.01 -1.84 -9.89
N PHE A 180 -8.09 -3.13 -10.21
CA PHE A 180 -8.26 -4.17 -9.21
C PHE A 180 -7.18 -5.25 -9.30
N GLY A 181 -6.64 -5.61 -8.13
CA GLY A 181 -5.76 -6.75 -7.95
C GLY A 181 -6.40 -7.81 -7.08
N ASN A 182 -6.55 -9.04 -7.58
CA ASN A 182 -6.91 -10.17 -6.73
C ASN A 182 -5.63 -10.80 -6.17
N PHE A 183 -5.21 -10.37 -4.99
CA PHE A 183 -3.96 -10.81 -4.35
C PHE A 183 -4.20 -11.84 -3.24
N ILE A 184 -5.43 -12.32 -3.07
CA ILE A 184 -5.72 -13.45 -2.18
C ILE A 184 -5.17 -14.72 -2.84
N PRO A 185 -4.14 -15.35 -2.25
CA PRO A 185 -3.52 -16.52 -2.86
C PRO A 185 -4.53 -17.66 -3.00
N ASN A 186 -4.52 -18.33 -4.16
CA ASN A 186 -5.39 -19.46 -4.49
C ASN A 186 -6.91 -19.21 -4.36
N SER A 187 -7.35 -17.94 -4.32
CA SER A 187 -8.78 -17.64 -4.35
C SER A 187 -9.40 -18.04 -5.70
N PRO A 188 -10.68 -18.44 -5.72
CA PRO A 188 -11.45 -18.47 -6.96
C PRO A 188 -11.48 -17.08 -7.63
N PRO A 189 -11.80 -17.00 -8.93
CA PRO A 189 -12.02 -15.72 -9.58
C PRO A 189 -13.08 -14.88 -8.85
N LEU A 190 -12.82 -13.56 -8.75
CA LEU A 190 -13.66 -12.64 -8.00
C LEU A 190 -14.28 -11.58 -8.91
N ASP A 191 -15.53 -11.23 -8.60
CA ASP A 191 -16.17 -10.02 -9.08
C ASP A 191 -16.05 -8.92 -8.01
N VAL A 192 -15.98 -7.67 -8.44
CA VAL A 192 -15.97 -6.51 -7.56
C VAL A 192 -17.17 -5.65 -7.89
N THR A 193 -18.06 -5.46 -6.92
CA THR A 193 -19.20 -4.55 -7.06
C THR A 193 -18.98 -3.33 -6.17
N GLY A 194 -19.00 -2.15 -6.79
CA GLY A 194 -19.04 -0.86 -6.14
C GLY A 194 -20.48 -0.35 -6.00
N VAL A 195 -20.79 0.24 -4.85
CA VAL A 195 -22.05 0.96 -4.61
C VAL A 195 -21.74 2.39 -4.18
N TYR A 196 -22.37 3.36 -4.82
CA TYR A 196 -22.28 4.79 -4.52
C TYR A 196 -23.61 5.47 -4.80
N THR A 197 -23.89 6.60 -4.16
CA THR A 197 -25.07 7.43 -4.49
C THR A 197 -24.56 8.73 -5.09
N LEU A 198 -25.10 9.20 -6.21
CA LEU A 198 -24.73 10.52 -6.77
C LEU A 198 -25.40 11.64 -5.98
N ILE A 199 -24.77 12.82 -5.85
CA ILE A 199 -25.44 13.98 -5.23
C ILE A 199 -26.71 14.29 -6.01
N GLY A 200 -27.83 14.42 -5.30
CA GLY A 200 -29.14 14.73 -5.90
C GLY A 200 -29.82 13.53 -6.59
N ALA A 201 -29.18 12.35 -6.61
CA ALA A 201 -29.84 11.14 -7.08
C ALA A 201 -30.73 10.54 -5.97
N PRO A 202 -31.96 10.10 -6.31
CA PRO A 202 -32.89 9.52 -5.33
C PRO A 202 -32.53 8.09 -4.90
N ALA A 203 -31.58 7.44 -5.59
CA ALA A 203 -31.19 6.05 -5.36
C ALA A 203 -29.69 5.83 -5.56
N ALA A 204 -29.17 4.77 -4.92
CA ALA A 204 -27.80 4.32 -5.10
C ALA A 204 -27.60 3.68 -6.47
N THR A 205 -26.45 3.93 -7.07
CA THR A 205 -25.96 3.27 -8.27
C THR A 205 -25.10 2.08 -7.85
N THR A 206 -25.31 0.94 -8.52
CA THR A 206 -24.49 -0.26 -8.38
C THR A 206 -23.74 -0.50 -9.68
N LEU A 207 -22.43 -0.73 -9.58
CA LEU A 207 -21.57 -1.03 -10.71
C LEU A 207 -20.69 -2.23 -10.38
N THR A 208 -20.53 -3.15 -11.31
CA THR A 208 -19.55 -4.25 -11.20
C THR A 208 -18.41 -4.01 -12.19
N PRO A 209 -17.45 -3.12 -11.87
CA PRO A 209 -16.41 -2.72 -12.83
C PRO A 209 -15.43 -3.84 -13.20
N PHE A 210 -15.31 -4.87 -12.35
CA PHE A 210 -14.38 -5.98 -12.55
C PHE A 210 -15.10 -7.30 -12.36
N THR A 211 -14.97 -8.18 -13.34
CA THR A 211 -15.60 -9.52 -13.34
C THR A 211 -14.58 -10.61 -13.59
N SER A 212 -14.75 -11.76 -12.93
CA SER A 212 -13.95 -12.97 -13.08
C SER A 212 -12.44 -12.75 -12.98
N ILE A 213 -11.99 -11.92 -12.04
CA ILE A 213 -10.57 -11.64 -11.86
C ILE A 213 -9.91 -12.76 -11.07
N ALA A 214 -9.11 -13.58 -11.77
CA ALA A 214 -8.38 -14.69 -11.19
C ALA A 214 -7.33 -14.24 -10.15
N ALA A 215 -6.98 -15.14 -9.21
CA ALA A 215 -5.92 -14.89 -8.25
C ALA A 215 -4.58 -14.57 -8.92
N GLY A 216 -3.83 -13.64 -8.33
CA GLY A 216 -2.54 -13.17 -8.83
C GLY A 216 -2.63 -12.30 -10.09
N LYS A 217 -3.80 -11.73 -10.39
CA LYS A 217 -3.99 -10.80 -11.51
C LYS A 217 -4.22 -9.38 -11.03
N LEU A 218 -3.77 -8.43 -11.85
CA LEU A 218 -3.97 -6.99 -11.71
C LEU A 218 -4.51 -6.47 -13.04
N THR A 219 -5.57 -5.67 -12.99
CA THR A 219 -6.16 -5.04 -14.18
C THR A 219 -5.47 -3.72 -14.52
N ASP A 220 -5.74 -3.22 -15.72
CA ASP A 220 -5.50 -1.82 -16.06
C ASP A 220 -6.47 -0.88 -15.31
N PHE A 221 -6.19 0.42 -15.36
CA PHE A 221 -7.07 1.46 -14.83
C PHE A 221 -8.31 1.64 -15.72
N LEU A 222 -9.47 1.41 -15.12
CA LEU A 222 -10.79 1.63 -15.70
C LEU A 222 -11.36 2.97 -15.20
N PRO A 223 -11.77 3.89 -16.11
CA PRO A 223 -12.50 5.09 -15.72
C PRO A 223 -13.95 4.72 -15.32
N ILE A 224 -14.38 5.21 -14.17
CA ILE A 224 -15.77 5.16 -13.71
C ILE A 224 -16.23 6.57 -13.36
N ASP A 225 -17.53 6.84 -13.42
CA ASP A 225 -18.07 8.17 -13.13
C ASP A 225 -17.67 8.60 -11.72
N ALA A 226 -17.00 9.76 -11.64
CA ALA A 226 -16.71 10.38 -10.37
C ALA A 226 -18.01 10.89 -9.78
N ASN A 227 -18.00 10.95 -8.46
CA ASN A 227 -19.01 11.69 -7.78
C ASN A 227 -18.59 13.16 -7.71
N THR A 228 -19.55 14.08 -7.86
CA THR A 228 -19.27 15.49 -7.61
C THR A 228 -18.81 15.69 -6.17
N ILE A 229 -17.96 16.69 -5.94
CA ILE A 229 -17.41 16.99 -4.62
C ILE A 229 -18.58 17.22 -3.64
N GLY A 230 -18.77 16.30 -2.68
CA GLY A 230 -19.80 16.40 -1.63
C GLY A 230 -20.72 15.19 -1.47
N THR A 231 -20.25 13.97 -1.75
CA THR A 231 -21.10 12.80 -1.82
C THR A 231 -20.74 11.66 -0.85
N THR A 232 -21.64 10.68 -0.68
CA THR A 232 -21.36 9.43 0.04
C THR A 232 -20.20 8.69 -0.64
N GLY A 233 -19.15 8.35 0.11
CA GLY A 233 -18.03 7.58 -0.41
C GLY A 233 -18.43 6.22 -1.00
N TYR A 234 -17.58 5.68 -1.87
CA TYR A 234 -17.78 4.39 -2.53
C TYR A 234 -17.65 3.24 -1.53
N THR A 235 -18.55 2.26 -1.58
CA THR A 235 -18.36 0.97 -0.89
C THR A 235 -18.09 -0.11 -1.92
N PHE A 236 -17.26 -1.09 -1.59
CA PHE A 236 -16.95 -2.21 -2.47
C PHE A 236 -17.22 -3.54 -1.75
N GLN A 237 -17.72 -4.52 -2.48
CA GLN A 237 -17.95 -5.88 -2.03
C GLN A 237 -17.38 -6.85 -3.07
N LEU A 238 -16.64 -7.87 -2.60
CA LEU A 238 -16.19 -8.98 -3.45
C LEU A 238 -17.27 -10.06 -3.49
N TYR A 239 -17.40 -10.71 -4.64
CA TYR A 239 -18.23 -11.89 -4.85
C TYR A 239 -17.43 -12.99 -5.54
N LEU A 240 -17.78 -14.25 -5.31
CA LEU A 240 -17.34 -15.33 -6.19
C LEU A 240 -17.90 -15.08 -7.60
N ALA A 241 -17.03 -15.18 -8.62
CA ALA A 241 -17.37 -14.74 -9.97
C ALA A 241 -18.66 -15.36 -10.50
N GLY A 242 -19.55 -14.50 -11.03
CA GLY A 242 -20.83 -14.91 -11.59
C GLY A 242 -21.89 -15.33 -10.55
N THR A 243 -21.66 -15.08 -9.26
CA THR A 243 -22.56 -15.48 -8.18
C THR A 243 -22.89 -14.32 -7.22
N SER A 244 -23.87 -14.51 -6.34
CA SER A 244 -24.18 -13.59 -5.24
C SER A 244 -23.43 -13.93 -3.93
N THR A 245 -22.51 -14.90 -3.95
CA THR A 245 -21.80 -15.34 -2.76
C THR A 245 -20.70 -14.35 -2.40
N LYS A 246 -20.87 -13.64 -1.28
CA LYS A 246 -19.93 -12.64 -0.80
C LYS A 246 -18.62 -13.27 -0.33
N VAL A 247 -17.51 -12.63 -0.67
CA VAL A 247 -16.18 -12.93 -0.14
C VAL A 247 -15.74 -11.77 0.73
N GLY A 248 -15.61 -11.99 2.03
CA GLY A 248 -15.26 -10.92 2.96
C GLY A 248 -16.38 -9.92 3.22
N ALA A 249 -16.07 -8.94 4.08
CA ALA A 249 -16.99 -7.85 4.41
C ALA A 249 -16.97 -6.74 3.34
N VAL A 250 -18.11 -6.05 3.18
CA VAL A 250 -18.18 -4.80 2.42
C VAL A 250 -17.25 -3.76 3.05
N THR A 251 -16.60 -2.95 2.22
CA THR A 251 -15.80 -1.83 2.75
C THR A 251 -16.71 -0.80 3.43
N LYS A 252 -16.15 -0.05 4.38
CA LYS A 252 -16.71 1.26 4.72
C LYS A 252 -16.65 2.18 3.49
N ALA A 253 -17.38 3.30 3.54
CA ALA A 253 -17.34 4.30 2.48
C ALA A 253 -15.93 4.87 2.29
N ILE A 254 -15.46 4.90 1.05
CA ILE A 254 -14.15 5.41 0.62
C ILE A 254 -14.37 6.68 -0.20
N ASN A 255 -13.80 7.79 0.27
CA ASN A 255 -13.84 9.04 -0.47
C ASN A 255 -12.81 9.01 -1.59
N MET A 256 -13.28 8.85 -2.82
CA MET A 256 -12.45 8.89 -4.03
C MET A 256 -12.66 10.23 -4.73
N ALA A 257 -11.59 11.01 -4.84
CA ALA A 257 -11.62 12.33 -5.43
C ALA A 257 -11.60 12.24 -6.96
N PRO A 258 -12.36 13.09 -7.68
CA PRO A 258 -12.35 13.12 -9.13
C PRO A 258 -10.95 13.38 -9.70
N GLY A 259 -10.67 12.79 -10.87
CA GLY A 259 -9.40 12.86 -11.59
C GLY A 259 -8.26 12.01 -10.99
N ARG A 260 -8.52 11.27 -9.90
CA ARG A 260 -7.50 10.45 -9.22
C ARG A 260 -7.55 8.98 -9.61
N TYR A 261 -6.42 8.33 -9.39
CA TYR A 261 -6.18 6.92 -9.69
C TYR A 261 -6.11 6.12 -8.40
N TYR A 262 -6.79 4.98 -8.35
CA TYR A 262 -6.89 4.13 -7.17
C TYR A 262 -6.58 2.68 -7.52
N THR A 263 -5.71 2.06 -6.74
CA THR A 263 -5.51 0.62 -6.79
C THR A 263 -6.34 0.00 -5.67
N ILE A 264 -7.34 -0.80 -6.04
CA ILE A 264 -8.16 -1.60 -5.13
C ILE A 264 -7.58 -3.01 -5.14
N MET A 265 -7.47 -3.66 -3.98
CA MET A 265 -6.90 -4.98 -3.87
C MET A 265 -7.73 -5.85 -2.95
N ALA A 266 -7.99 -7.08 -3.38
CA ALA A 266 -8.41 -8.15 -2.49
C ALA A 266 -7.17 -8.77 -1.84
N ASN A 267 -7.13 -8.77 -0.51
CA ASN A 267 -6.01 -9.26 0.29
C ASN A 267 -6.53 -10.16 1.43
N GLY A 268 -5.65 -10.98 1.98
CA GLY A 268 -5.94 -11.90 3.07
C GLY A 268 -5.74 -13.35 2.64
N LEU A 269 -6.38 -14.27 3.34
CA LEU A 269 -6.31 -15.72 3.06
C LEU A 269 -7.69 -16.26 2.74
N TYR A 270 -7.81 -17.02 1.66
CA TYR A 270 -9.07 -17.70 1.31
C TYR A 270 -9.33 -18.93 2.19
N ALA A 271 -8.26 -19.62 2.60
CA ALA A 271 -8.28 -20.78 3.48
C ALA A 271 -6.99 -20.83 4.30
N ASP A 272 -6.99 -21.63 5.37
CA ASP A 272 -5.79 -21.91 6.17
C ASP A 272 -4.67 -22.47 5.28
N TYR A 273 -3.43 -22.13 5.61
CA TYR A 273 -2.26 -22.52 4.82
C TYR A 273 -1.08 -22.89 5.72
N VAL A 274 -0.51 -24.08 5.51
CA VAL A 274 0.72 -24.52 6.18
C VAL A 274 1.93 -24.06 5.35
N VAL A 275 2.81 -23.27 5.95
CA VAL A 275 3.96 -22.68 5.26
C VAL A 275 5.11 -23.69 5.19
N GLY A 276 5.27 -24.32 4.03
CA GLY A 276 6.36 -25.24 3.73
C GLY A 276 6.68 -26.20 4.89
N THR A 277 7.97 -26.29 5.23
CA THR A 277 8.47 -27.12 6.34
C THR A 277 8.65 -26.34 7.64
N THR A 278 8.12 -25.11 7.75
CA THR A 278 8.34 -24.24 8.92
C THR A 278 7.54 -24.67 10.15
N GLY A 279 6.50 -25.49 9.96
CA GLY A 279 5.53 -25.82 11.01
C GLY A 279 4.58 -24.67 11.37
N ILE A 280 4.66 -23.52 10.69
CA ILE A 280 3.78 -22.37 10.89
C ILE A 280 2.53 -22.52 10.03
N THR A 281 1.36 -22.33 10.64
CA THR A 281 0.07 -22.28 9.92
C THR A 281 -0.46 -20.86 9.90
N LEU A 282 -0.77 -20.36 8.71
CA LEU A 282 -1.51 -19.12 8.53
C LEU A 282 -3.00 -19.43 8.60
N LYS A 283 -3.72 -18.78 9.52
CA LYS A 283 -5.15 -18.99 9.72
C LYS A 283 -5.95 -17.93 8.97
N ALA A 284 -6.92 -18.35 8.17
CA ALA A 284 -7.83 -17.46 7.43
C ALA A 284 -8.97 -16.88 8.31
N THR A 285 -9.05 -17.32 9.56
CA THR A 285 -10.01 -16.87 10.55
C THR A 285 -9.45 -15.76 11.43
N ALA A 286 -10.33 -14.92 11.96
CA ALA A 286 -9.96 -13.96 12.99
C ALA A 286 -9.33 -14.65 14.21
N ARG A 287 -8.38 -13.96 14.87
CA ARG A 287 -7.77 -14.43 16.12
C ARG A 287 -8.85 -14.61 17.19
N PRO A 288 -8.93 -15.77 17.88
CA PRO A 288 -9.81 -15.96 19.02
C PRO A 288 -9.54 -14.92 20.12
N THR A 289 -10.59 -14.37 20.73
CA THR A 289 -10.50 -13.35 21.79
C THR A 289 -9.93 -13.88 23.11
N LYS A 290 -9.97 -15.20 23.30
CA LYS A 290 -9.31 -15.92 24.40
C LYS A 290 -8.77 -17.24 23.83
N PRO A 291 -7.47 -17.55 23.96
CA PRO A 291 -7.00 -18.90 23.69
C PRO A 291 -7.76 -19.84 24.64
N THR A 292 -8.62 -20.70 24.10
CA THR A 292 -9.30 -21.73 24.90
C THR A 292 -8.38 -22.89 25.24
N ASP A 293 -7.22 -22.96 24.58
CA ASP A 293 -6.20 -23.98 24.78
C ASP A 293 -4.93 -23.36 25.38
N PRO A 294 -4.56 -23.72 26.63
CA PRO A 294 -3.28 -23.33 27.23
C PRO A 294 -2.06 -23.91 26.49
N ASN A 295 -2.25 -24.85 25.55
CA ASN A 295 -1.23 -25.42 24.66
C ASN A 295 -1.22 -24.81 23.24
N SER A 296 -1.84 -23.64 23.03
CA SER A 296 -1.76 -22.81 21.79
C SER A 296 -0.34 -22.26 21.51
N LEU A 297 0.70 -23.05 21.80
CA LEU A 297 2.12 -22.78 21.64
C LEU A 297 2.65 -23.17 20.25
N LEU A 298 1.82 -23.72 19.36
CA LEU A 298 2.15 -23.82 17.94
C LEU A 298 2.10 -22.42 17.32
N PRO A 299 3.04 -22.05 16.43
CA PRO A 299 3.08 -20.71 15.84
C PRO A 299 1.98 -20.58 14.78
N GLU A 300 0.74 -20.35 15.22
CA GLU A 300 -0.36 -19.96 14.35
C GLU A 300 -0.37 -18.44 14.17
N ILE A 301 -0.38 -18.00 12.92
CA ILE A 301 -0.50 -16.57 12.58
C ILE A 301 -1.88 -16.34 12.00
N TYR A 302 -2.69 -15.61 12.76
CA TYR A 302 -4.06 -15.30 12.39
C TYR A 302 -4.09 -14.08 11.47
N TYR A 303 -4.69 -14.25 10.30
CA TYR A 303 -5.00 -13.17 9.40
C TYR A 303 -6.50 -12.92 9.40
N ASN A 304 -6.89 -11.68 9.14
CA ASN A 304 -8.31 -11.39 8.91
C ASN A 304 -8.79 -12.19 7.68
N PRO A 305 -10.10 -12.53 7.63
CA PRO A 305 -10.72 -13.08 6.43
C PRO A 305 -10.42 -12.23 5.19
N PRO A 306 -10.62 -12.77 3.97
CA PRO A 306 -10.54 -12.00 2.74
C PRO A 306 -11.18 -10.62 2.88
N GLY A 307 -10.47 -9.59 2.44
CA GLY A 307 -10.92 -8.22 2.57
C GLY A 307 -10.43 -7.35 1.43
N ILE A 308 -11.00 -6.15 1.34
CA ILE A 308 -10.59 -5.14 0.37
C ILE A 308 -9.73 -4.10 1.07
N SER A 309 -8.63 -3.73 0.43
CA SER A 309 -7.82 -2.56 0.78
C SER A 309 -7.59 -1.71 -0.47
N TYR A 310 -7.19 -0.46 -0.28
CA TYR A 310 -6.92 0.44 -1.40
C TYR A 310 -5.80 1.42 -1.09
N PHE A 311 -5.23 2.02 -2.13
CA PHE A 311 -4.39 3.20 -2.02
C PHE A 311 -4.53 4.11 -3.24
N THR A 312 -4.32 5.41 -3.04
CA THR A 312 -4.27 6.38 -4.14
C THR A 312 -2.96 6.20 -4.90
N THR A 313 -3.06 5.95 -6.19
CA THR A 313 -1.91 5.76 -7.08
C THR A 313 -1.37 7.10 -7.57
N LYS A 314 -2.26 8.01 -8.02
CA LYS A 314 -1.96 9.35 -8.54
C LYS A 314 -3.13 10.30 -8.30
#